data_AF-A0A9D5FIZ9-F1
#
_entry.id   AF-A0A9D5FIZ9-F1
#
_cell.length_a   1.000
_cell.length_b   1.000
_cell.length_c   1.000
_cell.angle_alpha   90.00
_cell.angle_beta   90.00
_cell.angle_gamma   90.00
#
_symmetry.space_group_name_H-M   'P 1'
#
loop_
_entity.id
_entity.type
_entity.pdbx_description
1 polymer ?
#
loop_
_entity_poly.entity_id
_entity_poly.type
_entity_poly.pdbx_seq_one_letter_code
_entity_poly.pdbx_strand_id
1 'polypeptide(L)' 'NAVEKVNILEIPDTLNVEARYPIAPIKDSQNFEMAKSFVDFILSPTGQEVLRKYGFLAP' A
#
# COMPACT_ATOMS: atom_id res chain seq x y z
N ASN A 1 10.48 18.58 13.65
CA ASN A 1 10.35 19.95 13.10
C ASN A 1 9.68 20.02 11.72
N ALA A 2 8.66 19.21 11.44
CA ALA A 2 7.79 19.38 10.26
C ALA A 2 6.31 19.36 10.63
N VAL A 3 5.94 18.63 11.70
CA VAL A 3 4.56 18.49 12.17
C VAL A 3 3.96 19.82 12.69
N GLU A 4 4.76 20.73 13.26
CA GLU A 4 4.25 21.99 13.83
C GLU A 4 3.82 23.06 12.79
N LYS A 5 4.11 22.85 11.51
CA LYS A 5 3.80 23.85 10.45
C LYS A 5 2.69 23.40 9.50
N VAL A 6 2.05 22.26 9.76
CA VAL A 6 1.07 21.68 8.83
C VAL A 6 -0.19 21.32 9.61
N ASN A 7 -1.34 21.79 9.12
CA ASN A 7 -2.64 21.40 9.63
C ASN A 7 -3.19 20.25 8.78
N ILE A 8 -3.71 19.22 9.44
CA ILE A 8 -4.41 18.11 8.79
C ILE A 8 -5.89 18.50 8.68
N LEU A 9 -6.45 18.37 7.48
CA LEU A 9 -7.88 18.53 7.22
C LEU A 9 -8.42 17.17 6.77
N GLU A 10 -9.39 16.63 7.51
CA GLU A 10 -10.06 15.41 7.10
C GLU A 10 -10.96 15.67 5.89
N ILE A 11 -10.91 14.76 4.91
CA ILE A 11 -11.74 14.81 3.71
C ILE A 11 -12.96 13.91 3.97
N PRO A 12 -14.20 14.41 3.84
CA PRO A 12 -15.40 13.58 3.94
C PRO A 12 -15.35 12.41 2.95
N ASP A 13 -15.74 11.21 3.38
CA ASP A 13 -15.66 9.98 2.56
C ASP A 13 -16.33 10.11 1.19
N THR A 14 -17.44 10.86 1.10
CA THR A 14 -18.16 11.13 -0.16
C THR A 14 -17.36 11.93 -1.18
N LEU A 15 -16.34 12.64 -0.73
CA LEU A 15 -15.42 13.45 -1.54
C LEU A 15 -14.04 12.82 -1.64
N ASN A 16 -13.77 11.78 -0.86
CA ASN A 16 -12.49 11.13 -0.80
C ASN A 16 -12.39 10.08 -1.92
N VAL A 17 -11.44 10.25 -2.82
CA VAL A 17 -11.15 9.25 -3.84
C VAL A 17 -10.27 8.19 -3.19
N GLU A 18 -10.82 6.99 -3.00
CA GLU A 18 -10.04 5.86 -2.50
C GLU A 18 -8.97 5.47 -3.52
N ALA A 19 -7.72 5.71 -3.16
CA ALA A 19 -6.57 5.41 -4.01
C ALA A 19 -6.30 3.90 -3.97
N ARG A 20 -6.41 3.24 -5.14
CA ARG A 20 -6.09 1.82 -5.31
C ARG A 20 -4.70 1.65 -5.90
N TYR A 21 -3.88 0.83 -5.25
CA TYR A 21 -2.48 0.57 -5.62
C TYR A 21 -2.29 -0.92 -5.95
N PRO A 22 -2.67 -1.37 -7.16
CA PRO A 22 -2.56 -2.77 -7.53
C PRO A 22 -1.11 -3.21 -7.67
N ILE A 23 -0.86 -4.49 -7.36
CA ILE A 23 0.44 -5.16 -7.54
C ILE A 23 0.23 -6.53 -8.19
N ALA A 24 1.09 -6.90 -9.15
CA ALA A 24 1.04 -8.19 -9.82
C ALA A 24 2.43 -8.61 -10.32
N PRO A 25 2.73 -9.93 -10.39
CA PRO A 25 3.92 -10.41 -11.06
C PRO A 25 3.84 -10.18 -12.57
N ILE A 26 4.97 -9.84 -13.20
CA ILE A 26 5.06 -9.76 -14.66
C ILE A 26 5.02 -11.17 -15.25
N LYS A 27 4.11 -11.39 -16.20
CA LYS A 27 3.82 -12.72 -16.78
C LYS A 27 5.06 -13.45 -17.29
N ASP A 28 5.91 -12.76 -18.05
CA ASP A 28 7.10 -13.34 -18.69
C ASP A 28 8.39 -13.02 -17.92
N SER A 29 8.29 -12.80 -16.60
CA SER A 29 9.44 -12.56 -15.73
C SER A 29 10.37 -13.77 -15.68
N GLN A 30 11.67 -13.53 -15.81
CA GLN A 30 12.70 -14.56 -15.56
C GLN A 30 12.71 -15.04 -14.11
N ASN A 31 12.11 -14.29 -13.19
CA ASN A 31 12.05 -14.58 -11.75
C ASN A 31 10.59 -14.65 -11.26
N PHE A 32 9.70 -15.30 -12.03
CA PHE A 32 8.26 -15.32 -11.74
C PHE A 32 7.92 -15.79 -10.33
N GLU A 33 8.49 -16.90 -9.87
CA GLU A 33 8.20 -17.46 -8.53
C GLU A 33 8.63 -16.52 -7.39
N MET A 34 9.75 -15.81 -7.56
CA MET A 34 10.20 -14.81 -6.60
C MET A 34 9.27 -13.60 -6.59
N ALA A 35 8.84 -13.13 -7.77
CA ALA A 35 7.86 -12.05 -7.87
C ALA A 35 6.52 -12.43 -7.22
N LYS A 36 6.05 -13.66 -7.45
CA LYS A 36 4.84 -14.18 -6.80
C LYS A 36 5.00 -14.20 -5.28
N SER A 37 6.12 -14.73 -4.78
CA SER A 37 6.41 -14.79 -3.34
C SER A 37 6.48 -13.40 -2.70
N PHE A 38 6.99 -12.40 -3.42
CA PHE A 38 6.99 -11.01 -2.97
C PHE A 38 5.59 -10.40 -2.90
N VAL A 39 4.75 -10.64 -3.90
CA VAL A 39 3.34 -10.23 -3.88
C VAL A 39 2.61 -10.89 -2.71
N ASP A 40 2.79 -12.20 -2.52
CA ASP A 40 2.20 -12.94 -1.39
C ASP A 40 2.66 -12.36 -0.04
N PHE A 41 3.93 -11.98 0.09
CA PHE A 41 4.46 -11.33 1.28
C PHE A 41 3.79 -9.97 1.55
N ILE A 42 3.65 -9.12 0.53
CA ILE A 42 2.97 -7.81 0.67
C ILE A 42 1.52 -7.99 1.13
N LEU A 43 0.83 -9.02 0.63
CA LEU A 43 -0.57 -9.32 0.98
C LEU A 43 -0.72 -10.07 2.32
N SER A 44 0.37 -10.55 2.92
CA SER A 44 0.36 -11.24 4.21
C SER A 44 0.05 -10.28 5.37
N PRO A 45 -0.36 -10.79 6.56
CA PRO A 45 -0.56 -9.95 7.75
C PRO A 45 0.66 -9.09 8.11
N THR A 46 1.87 -9.63 7.95
CA THR A 46 3.11 -8.89 8.21
C THR A 46 3.35 -7.78 7.18
N GLY A 47 3.10 -8.05 5.89
CA GLY A 47 3.24 -7.04 4.84
C GLY A 47 2.24 -5.89 5.03
N GLN A 48 0.99 -6.23 5.36
CA GLN A 48 -0.06 -5.25 5.65
C GLN A 48 0.26 -4.40 6.87
N GLU A 49 0.87 -4.98 7.91
CA GLU A 49 1.29 -4.22 9.09
C GLU A 49 2.35 -3.16 8.76
N VAL A 50 3.30 -3.49 7.89
CA VAL A 50 4.32 -2.55 7.40
C VAL A 50 3.65 -1.41 6.61
N LEU A 51 2.73 -1.73 5.70
CA LEU A 51 2.02 -0.72 4.90
C LEU A 51 1.18 0.22 5.77
N ARG A 52 0.46 -0.33 6.75
CA ARG A 52 -0.36 0.43 7.70
C ARG A 52 0.45 1.42 8.52
N LYS A 53 1.67 1.06 8.93
CA LYS A 53 2.59 1.96 9.64
C LYS A 53 2.89 3.25 8.87
N TYR A 54 2.81 3.22 7.54
CA TYR A 54 3.07 4.36 6.67
C TYR A 54 1.79 4.97 6.06
N GLY A 55 0.61 4.60 6.55
CA GLY A 55 -0.66 5.22 6.15
C GLY A 55 -1.32 4.62 4.91
N PHE A 56 -0.84 3.47 4.44
CA PHE A 56 -1.55 2.71 3.40
C PHE A 56 -2.69 1.90 4.00
N LEU A 57 -3.80 1.84 3.28
CA LEU A 57 -4.94 0.99 3.60
C LEU A 57 -4.74 -0.41 3.01
N ALA A 58 -5.45 -1.39 3.58
CA ALA A 58 -5.49 -2.73 3.01
C ALA A 58 -6.15 -2.71 1.62
N PRO A 59 -5.69 -3.56 0.69
CA PRO A 59 -6.19 -3.60 -0.70
C PRO A 59 -7.64 -4.08 -0.84
#